data_AF-A0ABD3A0Q8-F1
#
_entry.id   AF-A0ABD3A0Q8-F1
#
_cell.length_a   1.000
_cell.length_b   1.000
_cell.length_c   1.000
_cell.angle_alpha   90.00
_cell.angle_beta   90.00
_cell.angle_gamma   90.00
#
_symmetry.space_group_name_H-M   'P 1'
#
loop_
_entity.id
_entity.type
_entity.pdbx_description
1 polymer ?
#
loop_
_entity_poly.entity_id
_entity_poly.type
_entity_poly.pdbx_seq_one_letter_code
_entity_poly.pdbx_strand_id
1 'polypeptide(L)'
;MAGAAYAASSKRVWQLGIKNSSSLFGSSVSTRFHCRSISQLVRPNGKRVFLVDTLALVRRLEAQGVPSKHAEAITDAITEVLNDSLENVAQSFVSKAEMQKIEMKQDANLSKFKTEVQSSQGHHFSLLQHETEKLKGDIEKMRSELRHEIDKATAGQRLDLNLERGRIRDELANQNQETTNLTNKLDREIHELRAQLEAAKYDVIKYCIGTIVSISAVGLAVVRVLM
;
A
#
# COMPACT_ATOMS: atom_id res chain seq x y z
N MET A 1 3.80 5.95 -27.10
CA MET A 1 2.70 4.95 -27.00
C MET A 1 3.10 3.78 -26.10
N ALA A 2 3.41 4.02 -24.81
CA ALA A 2 3.95 2.98 -23.92
C ALA A 2 3.33 2.98 -22.50
N GLY A 3 2.23 3.71 -22.27
CA GLY A 3 1.61 3.85 -20.94
C GLY A 3 0.42 2.93 -20.66
N ALA A 4 -0.12 2.22 -21.66
CA ALA A 4 -1.36 1.47 -21.53
C ALA A 4 -1.18 -0.01 -21.12
N ALA A 5 0.05 -0.53 -21.13
CA ALA A 5 0.32 -1.94 -20.87
C ALA A 5 0.36 -2.31 -19.37
N TYR A 6 0.65 -1.36 -18.47
CA TYR A 6 0.80 -1.64 -17.04
C TYR A 6 -0.52 -1.74 -16.26
N ALA A 7 -1.63 -1.22 -16.79
CA ALA A 7 -2.94 -1.30 -16.12
C ALA A 7 -3.67 -2.66 -16.35
N ALA A 8 -3.24 -3.45 -17.34
CA ALA A 8 -3.91 -4.69 -17.73
C ALA A 8 -3.37 -5.94 -17.02
N SER A 9 -2.15 -5.90 -16.47
CA SER A 9 -1.58 -7.03 -15.72
C SER A 9 -2.11 -7.11 -14.28
N SER A 10 -2.38 -5.98 -13.62
CA SER A 10 -2.90 -6.01 -12.25
C SER A 10 -4.36 -6.47 -12.14
N LYS A 11 -5.16 -6.40 -13.21
CA LYS A 11 -6.55 -6.92 -13.20
C LYS A 11 -6.65 -8.43 -13.42
N ARG A 12 -5.65 -9.05 -14.05
CA ARG A 12 -5.67 -10.51 -14.33
C ARG A 12 -5.26 -11.37 -13.14
N VAL A 13 -4.45 -10.83 -12.22
CA VAL A 13 -4.04 -11.54 -10.99
C VAL A 13 -5.18 -11.63 -9.98
N TRP A 14 -6.08 -10.65 -9.94
CA TRP A 14 -7.23 -10.64 -9.02
C TRP A 14 -8.37 -11.60 -9.41
N GLN A 15 -8.44 -12.04 -10.68
CA GLN A 15 -9.44 -13.02 -11.12
C GLN A 15 -9.00 -14.48 -10.99
N LEU A 16 -7.70 -14.76 -10.80
CA LEU A 16 -7.20 -16.11 -10.53
C LEU A 16 -7.19 -16.47 -9.03
N GLY A 17 -7.34 -15.51 -8.13
CA GLY A 17 -7.31 -15.73 -6.67
C GLY A 17 -8.66 -16.10 -6.02
N ILE A 18 -9.76 -16.12 -6.77
CA ILE A 18 -11.13 -16.24 -6.20
C ILE A 18 -11.83 -17.57 -6.60
N LYS A 19 -11.17 -18.45 -7.34
CA LYS A 19 -11.75 -19.74 -7.77
C LYS A 19 -10.86 -20.94 -7.42
N ASN A 20 -10.76 -21.32 -6.14
CA ASN A 20 -10.59 -22.71 -5.65
C ASN A 20 -10.13 -22.79 -4.18
N SER A 21 -10.96 -22.36 -3.23
CA SER A 21 -10.69 -22.70 -1.82
C SER A 21 -11.91 -23.20 -1.04
N SER A 22 -13.07 -23.37 -1.70
CA SER A 22 -14.32 -23.78 -1.04
C SER A 22 -14.61 -25.30 -1.09
N SER A 23 -13.69 -26.14 -1.57
CA SER A 23 -13.97 -27.59 -1.76
C SER A 23 -13.07 -28.55 -0.98
N LEU A 24 -12.27 -28.11 0.01
CA LEU A 24 -11.33 -29.01 0.71
C LEU A 24 -11.67 -29.35 2.16
N PHE A 25 -12.88 -29.04 2.64
CA PHE A 25 -13.40 -29.58 3.91
C PHE A 25 -14.73 -30.28 3.69
N GLY A 26 -14.73 -31.23 2.75
CA GLY A 26 -15.80 -32.17 2.49
C GLY A 26 -15.52 -33.56 3.03
N SER A 27 -14.61 -33.72 3.99
CA SER A 27 -14.46 -34.98 4.71
C SER A 27 -15.46 -34.96 5.85
N SER A 28 -16.71 -35.32 5.54
CA SER A 28 -17.57 -35.97 6.52
C SER A 28 -16.84 -37.22 6.97
N VAL A 29 -15.94 -37.06 7.95
CA VAL A 29 -15.48 -38.18 8.75
C VAL A 29 -16.68 -38.53 9.60
N SER A 30 -17.61 -39.26 9.00
CA SER A 30 -18.56 -40.08 9.71
C SER A 30 -17.73 -41.17 10.36
N THR A 31 -17.04 -40.81 11.44
CA THR A 31 -16.53 -41.77 12.42
C THR A 31 -17.76 -42.37 13.07
N ARG A 32 -18.40 -43.28 12.32
CA ARG A 32 -19.38 -44.22 12.82
C ARG A 32 -18.58 -45.13 13.75
N PHE A 33 -18.31 -44.65 14.97
CA PHE A 33 -17.79 -45.46 16.05
C PHE A 33 -18.81 -46.56 16.26
N HIS A 34 -18.54 -47.72 15.67
CA HIS A 34 -19.28 -48.94 15.89
C HIS A 34 -18.95 -49.40 17.30
N CYS A 35 -19.56 -48.75 18.29
CA CYS A 35 -19.49 -49.16 19.67
C CYS A 35 -20.21 -50.52 19.71
N ARG A 36 -19.44 -51.61 19.78
CA ARG A 36 -19.98 -52.95 20.05
C ARG A 36 -20.99 -52.82 21.17
N SER A 37 -22.24 -53.20 20.91
CA SER A 37 -23.35 -53.05 21.85
C SER A 37 -23.20 -54.05 23.02
N ILE A 38 -22.23 -53.84 23.89
CA ILE A 38 -22.09 -54.55 25.18
C ILE A 38 -22.81 -53.75 26.28
N SER A 39 -23.08 -52.47 26.07
CA SER A 39 -23.60 -51.55 27.10
C SER A 39 -25.12 -51.55 27.28
N GLN A 40 -25.87 -52.46 26.64
CA GLN A 40 -27.33 -52.53 26.84
C GLN A 40 -27.77 -53.26 28.13
N LEU A 41 -26.86 -53.94 28.84
CA LEU A 41 -27.23 -54.73 30.02
C LEU A 41 -26.93 -54.07 31.38
N VAL A 42 -26.43 -52.84 31.41
CA VAL A 42 -26.02 -52.19 32.67
C VAL A 42 -26.73 -50.85 32.81
N ARG A 43 -27.85 -50.85 33.53
CA ARG A 43 -28.48 -49.61 34.04
C ARG A 43 -27.66 -49.13 35.23
N PRO A 44 -27.33 -47.83 35.34
CA PRO A 44 -26.50 -47.31 36.42
C PRO A 44 -27.20 -47.28 37.79
N ASN A 45 -28.54 -47.32 37.85
CA ASN A 45 -29.34 -47.22 39.08
C ASN A 45 -30.35 -48.36 39.30
N GLY A 46 -30.27 -49.44 38.51
CA GLY A 46 -31.13 -50.61 38.67
C GLY A 46 -30.28 -51.84 38.91
N LYS A 47 -30.65 -52.68 39.89
CA LYS A 47 -30.03 -53.99 40.19
C LYS A 47 -29.39 -54.58 38.93
N ARG A 48 -28.05 -54.62 38.91
CA ARG A 48 -27.28 -55.21 37.81
C ARG A 48 -27.83 -56.61 37.57
N VAL A 49 -28.41 -56.84 36.40
CA VAL A 49 -29.03 -58.12 36.05
C VAL A 49 -27.89 -59.07 35.75
N PHE A 50 -27.40 -59.72 36.81
CA PHE A 50 -26.47 -60.82 36.70
C PHE A 50 -27.24 -62.01 36.14
N LEU A 51 -26.82 -62.52 34.98
CA LEU A 51 -27.41 -63.69 34.31
C LEU A 51 -26.80 -65.01 34.83
N VAL A 52 -26.21 -65.03 36.02
CA VAL A 52 -25.86 -66.30 36.66
C VAL A 52 -27.07 -66.75 37.44
N ASP A 53 -27.70 -67.79 36.91
CA ASP A 53 -28.72 -68.55 37.60
C ASP A 53 -28.05 -69.33 38.75
N THR A 54 -28.05 -68.71 39.93
CA THR A 54 -27.45 -69.27 41.16
C THR A 54 -28.09 -70.61 41.52
N LEU A 55 -29.39 -70.75 41.30
CA LEU A 55 -30.11 -72.00 41.57
C LEU A 55 -29.65 -73.11 40.61
N ALA A 56 -29.57 -72.84 39.30
CA ALA A 56 -29.07 -73.81 38.33
C ALA A 56 -27.59 -74.16 38.56
N LEU A 57 -26.79 -73.23 39.09
CA LEU A 57 -25.39 -73.50 39.45
C LEU A 57 -25.29 -74.44 40.65
N VAL A 58 -26.03 -74.17 41.72
CA VAL A 58 -26.09 -75.03 42.92
C VAL A 58 -26.57 -76.43 42.54
N ARG A 59 -27.65 -76.54 41.75
CA ARG A 59 -28.20 -77.84 41.32
C ARG A 59 -27.22 -78.65 40.49
N ARG A 60 -26.41 -78.00 39.65
CA ARG A 60 -25.35 -78.66 38.89
C ARG A 60 -24.20 -79.14 39.78
N LEU A 61 -23.82 -78.37 40.80
CA LEU A 61 -22.79 -78.78 41.75
C LEU A 61 -23.27 -79.97 42.60
N GLU A 62 -24.52 -79.94 43.06
CA GLU A 62 -25.16 -81.07 43.76
C GLU A 62 -25.21 -82.33 42.88
N ALA A 63 -25.54 -82.20 41.60
CA ALA A 63 -25.56 -83.31 40.65
C ALA A 63 -24.18 -83.94 40.41
N GLN A 64 -23.09 -83.22 40.70
CA GLN A 64 -21.70 -83.71 40.64
C GLN A 64 -21.22 -84.25 42.00
N GLY A 65 -22.12 -84.41 42.98
CA GLY A 65 -21.80 -84.97 44.30
C GLY A 65 -21.33 -83.96 45.34
N VAL A 66 -21.42 -82.65 45.07
CA VAL A 66 -21.07 -81.62 46.05
C VAL A 66 -22.21 -81.50 47.08
N PRO A 67 -21.94 -81.55 48.40
CA PRO A 67 -22.98 -81.37 49.40
C PRO A 67 -23.62 -79.98 49.30
N SER A 68 -24.94 -79.89 49.47
CA SER A 68 -25.75 -78.67 49.26
C SER A 68 -25.13 -77.40 49.89
N LYS A 69 -24.72 -77.47 51.17
CA LYS A 69 -24.07 -76.34 51.87
C LYS A 69 -22.76 -75.87 51.24
N HIS A 70 -21.98 -76.78 50.67
CA HIS A 70 -20.73 -76.44 49.99
C HIS A 70 -21.01 -75.89 48.58
N ALA A 71 -22.03 -76.42 47.89
CA ALA A 71 -22.47 -75.92 46.60
C ALA A 71 -23.00 -74.47 46.68
N GLU A 72 -23.75 -74.15 47.74
CA GLU A 72 -24.17 -72.78 48.05
C GLU A 72 -22.97 -71.87 48.33
N ALA A 73 -22.06 -72.26 49.25
CA ALA A 73 -20.89 -71.46 49.58
C ALA A 73 -19.97 -71.18 48.38
N ILE A 74 -19.77 -72.17 47.51
CA ILE A 74 -18.99 -72.01 46.27
C ILE A 74 -19.71 -71.05 45.30
N THR A 75 -21.03 -71.19 45.17
CA THR A 75 -21.84 -70.32 44.32
C THR A 75 -21.82 -68.87 44.82
N ASP A 76 -21.86 -68.65 46.12
CA ASP A 76 -21.77 -67.33 46.75
C ASP A 76 -20.41 -66.68 46.50
N ALA A 77 -19.31 -67.40 46.75
CA ALA A 77 -17.95 -66.89 46.50
C ALA A 77 -17.72 -66.53 45.02
N ILE A 78 -18.23 -67.36 44.09
CA ILE A 78 -18.17 -67.07 42.65
C ILE A 78 -18.99 -65.81 42.31
N THR A 79 -20.17 -65.67 42.90
CA THR A 79 -21.04 -64.51 42.66
C THR A 79 -20.41 -63.22 43.17
N GLU A 80 -19.71 -63.27 44.32
CA GLU A 80 -18.97 -62.14 44.88
C GLU A 80 -17.82 -61.69 43.97
N VAL A 81 -16.90 -62.61 43.61
CA VAL A 81 -15.76 -62.29 42.73
C VAL A 81 -16.21 -61.76 41.37
N LEU A 82 -17.31 -62.30 40.84
CA LEU A 82 -17.87 -61.82 39.57
C LEU A 82 -18.50 -60.43 39.69
N ASN A 83 -19.16 -60.11 40.79
CA ASN A 83 -19.71 -58.78 41.03
C ASN A 83 -18.59 -57.73 41.15
N ASP A 84 -17.52 -58.04 41.86
CA ASP A 84 -16.35 -57.17 42.00
C ASP A 84 -15.64 -56.97 40.67
N SER A 85 -15.44 -58.06 39.92
CA SER A 85 -14.83 -58.02 38.59
C SER A 85 -15.66 -57.17 37.61
N LEU A 86 -16.98 -57.29 37.66
CA LEU A 86 -17.89 -56.53 36.79
C LEU A 86 -17.93 -55.04 37.15
N GLU A 87 -17.92 -54.69 38.45
CA GLU A 87 -17.82 -53.29 38.90
C GLU A 87 -16.51 -52.66 38.41
N ASN A 88 -15.38 -53.34 38.60
CA ASN A 88 -14.08 -52.84 38.18
C ASN A 88 -14.02 -52.62 36.65
N VAL A 89 -14.60 -53.54 35.87
CA VAL A 89 -14.69 -53.38 34.42
C VAL A 89 -15.65 -52.25 34.04
N ALA A 90 -16.78 -52.09 34.74
CA ALA A 90 -17.75 -51.02 34.48
C ALA A 90 -17.17 -49.62 34.68
N GLN A 91 -16.26 -49.44 35.65
CA GLN A 91 -15.56 -48.16 35.86
C GLN A 91 -14.66 -47.74 34.68
N SER A 92 -14.26 -48.68 33.83
CA SER A 92 -13.48 -48.40 32.61
C SER A 92 -14.35 -47.98 31.42
N PHE A 93 -15.68 -48.10 31.53
CA PHE A 93 -16.62 -47.75 30.48
C PHE A 93 -17.42 -46.49 30.83
N VAL A 94 -17.74 -45.71 29.80
CA VAL A 94 -18.66 -44.57 29.91
C VAL A 94 -20.05 -45.03 29.49
N SER A 95 -21.09 -44.57 30.19
CA SER A 95 -22.46 -44.91 29.81
C SER A 95 -22.82 -44.27 28.46
N LYS A 96 -23.74 -44.90 27.71
CA LYS A 96 -24.21 -44.34 26.42
C LYS A 96 -24.80 -42.93 26.59
N ALA A 97 -25.49 -42.67 27.70
CA ALA A 97 -26.08 -41.37 28.00
C ALA A 97 -25.02 -40.28 28.25
N GLU A 98 -23.96 -40.61 29.00
CA GLU A 98 -22.85 -39.67 29.24
C GLU A 98 -22.04 -39.40 27.97
N MET A 99 -21.76 -40.44 27.18
CA MET A 99 -21.10 -40.29 25.87
C MET A 99 -21.89 -39.34 24.97
N GLN A 100 -23.20 -39.57 24.82
CA GLN A 100 -24.06 -38.71 24.00
C GLN A 100 -24.10 -37.27 24.52
N LYS A 101 -24.11 -37.06 25.84
CA LYS A 101 -24.04 -35.71 26.44
C LYS A 101 -22.73 -35.01 26.11
N ILE A 102 -21.61 -35.71 26.16
CA ILE A 102 -20.29 -35.18 25.81
C ILE A 102 -20.24 -34.82 24.33
N GLU A 103 -20.74 -35.70 23.45
CA GLU A 103 -20.84 -35.47 22.00
C GLU A 103 -21.66 -34.21 21.69
N MET A 104 -22.87 -34.08 22.27
CA MET A 104 -23.71 -32.89 22.09
C MET A 104 -23.01 -31.60 22.55
N LYS A 105 -22.25 -31.66 23.66
CA LYS A 105 -21.49 -30.51 24.16
C LYS A 105 -20.33 -30.17 23.22
N GLN A 106 -19.63 -31.17 22.70
CA GLN A 106 -18.54 -30.99 21.75
C GLN A 106 -19.05 -30.37 20.45
N ASP A 107 -20.15 -30.87 19.90
CA ASP A 107 -20.80 -30.34 18.69
C ASP A 107 -21.25 -28.89 18.88
N ALA A 108 -21.87 -28.58 20.03
CA ALA A 108 -22.27 -27.21 20.35
C ALA A 108 -21.07 -26.26 20.43
N ASN A 109 -19.98 -26.68 21.05
CA ASN A 109 -18.75 -25.89 21.13
C ASN A 109 -18.10 -25.69 19.76
N LEU A 110 -18.06 -26.75 18.94
CA LEU A 110 -17.49 -26.68 17.60
C LEU A 110 -18.33 -25.78 16.68
N SER A 111 -19.66 -25.82 16.82
CA SER A 111 -20.55 -24.91 16.11
C SER A 111 -20.33 -23.45 16.53
N LYS A 112 -20.20 -23.17 17.84
CA LYS A 112 -19.91 -21.82 18.34
C LYS A 112 -18.57 -21.29 17.84
N PHE A 113 -17.53 -22.11 17.95
CA PHE A 113 -16.20 -21.77 17.45
C PHE A 113 -16.23 -21.45 15.94
N LYS A 114 -16.92 -22.28 15.14
CA LYS A 114 -17.09 -22.05 13.71
C LYS A 114 -17.77 -20.70 13.43
N THR A 115 -18.85 -20.38 14.14
CA THR A 115 -19.55 -19.10 13.94
C THR A 115 -18.70 -17.90 14.34
N GLU A 116 -17.92 -18.01 15.41
CA GLU A 116 -17.04 -16.94 15.89
C GLU A 116 -15.89 -16.70 14.91
N VAL A 117 -15.25 -17.77 14.41
CA VAL A 117 -14.21 -17.68 13.39
C VAL A 117 -14.74 -17.06 12.09
N GLN A 118 -15.91 -17.51 11.62
CA GLN A 118 -16.52 -16.95 10.41
C GLN A 118 -16.89 -15.47 10.58
N SER A 119 -17.45 -15.10 11.73
CA SER A 119 -17.80 -13.71 12.04
C SER A 119 -16.56 -12.83 12.13
N SER A 120 -15.54 -13.27 12.87
CA SER A 120 -14.27 -12.56 12.99
C SER A 120 -13.58 -12.38 11.64
N GLN A 121 -13.51 -13.44 10.83
CA GLN A 121 -12.93 -13.37 9.49
C GLN A 121 -13.69 -12.39 8.58
N GLY A 122 -15.03 -12.42 8.60
CA GLY A 122 -15.86 -11.49 7.85
C GLY A 122 -15.66 -10.03 8.28
N HIS A 123 -15.56 -9.78 9.59
CA HIS A 123 -15.29 -8.46 10.15
C HIS A 123 -13.92 -7.94 9.74
N HIS A 124 -12.85 -8.73 9.94
CA HIS A 124 -11.50 -8.34 9.54
C HIS A 124 -11.38 -8.10 8.04
N PHE A 125 -12.02 -8.93 7.21
CA PHE A 125 -12.03 -8.73 5.76
C PHE A 125 -12.71 -7.40 5.39
N SER A 126 -13.88 -7.11 5.97
CA SER A 126 -14.63 -5.88 5.72
C SER A 126 -13.85 -4.64 6.15
N LEU A 127 -13.19 -4.71 7.31
CA LEU A 127 -12.33 -3.64 7.82
C LEU A 127 -11.14 -3.38 6.89
N LEU A 128 -10.40 -4.43 6.53
CA LEU A 128 -9.26 -4.33 5.62
C LEU A 128 -9.67 -3.80 4.23
N GLN A 129 -10.82 -4.23 3.72
CA GLN A 129 -11.35 -3.72 2.45
C GLN A 129 -11.64 -2.23 2.55
N HIS A 130 -12.34 -1.80 3.60
CA HIS A 130 -12.64 -0.39 3.84
C HIS A 130 -11.36 0.47 3.99
N GLU A 131 -10.38 0.01 4.76
CA GLU A 131 -9.09 0.71 4.91
C GLU A 131 -8.34 0.80 3.57
N THR A 132 -8.36 -0.27 2.78
CA THR A 132 -7.75 -0.28 1.44
C THR A 132 -8.42 0.71 0.50
N GLU A 133 -9.76 0.77 0.50
CA GLU A 133 -10.53 1.73 -0.30
C GLU A 133 -10.29 3.17 0.13
N LYS A 134 -10.21 3.41 1.46
CA LYS A 134 -9.87 4.72 2.02
C LYS A 134 -8.47 5.18 1.61
N LEU A 135 -7.45 4.32 1.81
CA LEU A 135 -6.06 4.63 1.43
C LEU A 135 -5.93 4.90 -0.07
N LYS A 136 -6.64 4.14 -0.89
CA LYS A 136 -6.71 4.39 -2.33
C LYS A 136 -7.34 5.76 -2.63
N GLY A 137 -8.42 6.13 -1.95
CA GLY A 137 -9.02 7.47 -2.07
C GLY A 137 -8.03 8.59 -1.72
N ASP A 138 -7.28 8.42 -0.62
CA ASP A 138 -6.28 9.39 -0.17
C ASP A 138 -5.12 9.53 -1.17
N ILE A 139 -4.64 8.40 -1.75
CA ILE A 139 -3.61 8.41 -2.80
C ILE A 139 -4.09 9.16 -4.04
N GLU A 140 -5.32 8.91 -4.48
CA GLU A 140 -5.91 9.55 -5.66
C GLU A 140 -6.05 11.07 -5.44
N LYS A 141 -6.45 11.48 -4.22
CA LYS A 141 -6.54 12.88 -3.83
C LYS A 141 -5.16 13.56 -3.84
N MET A 142 -4.18 12.99 -3.12
CA MET A 142 -2.80 13.52 -3.10
C MET A 142 -2.20 13.64 -4.50
N ARG A 143 -2.43 12.63 -5.36
CA ARG A 143 -1.98 12.66 -6.75
C ARG A 143 -2.59 13.82 -7.54
N SER A 144 -3.87 14.13 -7.31
CA SER A 144 -4.55 15.23 -7.98
C SER A 144 -4.02 16.59 -7.51
N GLU A 145 -3.78 16.76 -6.21
CA GLU A 145 -3.22 17.97 -5.61
C GLU A 145 -1.79 18.22 -6.11
N LEU A 146 -0.95 17.18 -6.11
CA LEU A 146 0.42 17.28 -6.64
C LEU A 146 0.45 17.68 -8.12
N ARG A 147 -0.44 17.14 -8.94
CA ARG A 147 -0.55 17.55 -10.34
C ARG A 147 -0.92 19.02 -10.46
N HIS A 148 -1.90 19.47 -9.68
CA HIS A 148 -2.32 20.87 -9.67
C HIS A 148 -1.17 21.81 -9.26
N GLU A 149 -0.42 21.47 -8.21
CA GLU A 149 0.73 22.27 -7.77
C GLU A 149 1.86 22.28 -8.80
N ILE A 150 2.12 21.15 -9.49
CA ILE A 150 3.09 21.11 -10.60
C ILE A 150 2.66 22.01 -11.75
N ASP A 151 1.40 21.93 -12.18
CA ASP A 151 0.87 22.73 -13.27
C ASP A 151 0.92 24.23 -12.93
N LYS A 152 0.55 24.57 -11.70
CA LYS A 152 0.60 25.93 -11.17
C LYS A 152 2.03 26.47 -11.11
N ALA A 153 2.99 25.72 -10.56
CA ALA A 153 4.38 26.11 -10.50
C ALA A 153 4.99 26.27 -11.91
N THR A 154 4.67 25.35 -12.83
CA THR A 154 5.13 25.40 -14.22
C THR A 154 4.57 26.63 -14.95
N ALA A 155 3.29 26.95 -14.75
CA ALA A 155 2.66 28.14 -15.31
C ALA A 155 3.26 29.44 -14.72
N GLY A 156 3.51 29.45 -13.41
CA GLY A 156 4.18 30.57 -12.72
C GLY A 156 5.58 30.81 -13.29
N GLN A 157 6.42 29.78 -13.36
CA GLN A 157 7.76 29.91 -13.93
C GLN A 157 7.75 30.37 -15.39
N ARG A 158 6.80 29.89 -16.20
CA ARG A 158 6.66 30.33 -17.60
C ARG A 158 6.26 31.80 -17.68
N LEU A 159 5.38 32.27 -16.80
CA LEU A 159 5.00 33.68 -16.72
C LEU A 159 6.20 34.55 -16.32
N ASP A 160 6.94 34.17 -15.28
CA ASP A 160 8.13 34.90 -14.82
C ASP A 160 9.17 35.06 -15.94
N LEU A 161 9.46 33.98 -16.67
CA LEU A 161 10.38 34.03 -17.81
C LEU A 161 9.87 34.94 -18.93
N ASN A 162 8.56 34.97 -19.18
CA ASN A 162 7.99 35.85 -20.20
C ASN A 162 8.05 37.31 -19.79
N LEU A 163 7.81 37.63 -18.51
CA LEU A 163 7.91 38.98 -17.97
C LEU A 163 9.36 39.47 -18.01
N GLU A 164 10.32 38.64 -17.56
CA GLU A 164 11.73 39.00 -17.59
C GLU A 164 12.24 39.17 -19.02
N ARG A 165 11.79 38.32 -19.95
CA ARG A 165 12.08 38.49 -21.38
C ARG A 165 11.51 39.79 -21.95
N GLY A 166 10.32 40.21 -21.50
CA GLY A 166 9.73 41.49 -21.86
C GLY A 166 10.58 42.65 -21.35
N ARG A 167 10.92 42.63 -20.06
CA ARG A 167 11.76 43.64 -19.40
C ARG A 167 13.14 43.78 -20.04
N ILE A 168 13.81 42.67 -20.37
CA ILE A 168 15.09 42.68 -21.10
C ILE A 168 14.94 43.33 -22.49
N ARG A 169 13.83 43.07 -23.19
CA ARG A 169 13.58 43.67 -24.51
C ARG A 169 13.39 45.19 -24.40
N ASP A 170 12.66 45.65 -23.40
CA ASP A 170 12.42 47.08 -23.18
C ASP A 170 13.73 47.79 -22.80
N GLU A 171 14.54 47.21 -21.91
CA GLU A 171 15.86 47.72 -21.55
C GLU A 171 16.80 47.78 -22.77
N LEU A 172 16.81 46.72 -23.60
CA LEU A 172 17.60 46.68 -24.83
C LEU A 172 17.15 47.77 -25.82
N ALA A 173 15.84 47.99 -25.96
CA ALA A 173 15.31 49.05 -26.82
C ALA A 173 15.72 50.45 -26.32
N ASN A 174 15.67 50.68 -25.01
CA ASN A 174 16.13 51.93 -24.41
C ASN A 174 17.63 52.16 -24.66
N GLN A 175 18.48 51.16 -24.40
CA GLN A 175 19.92 51.24 -24.67
C GLN A 175 20.24 51.48 -26.15
N ASN A 176 19.48 50.87 -27.06
CA ASN A 176 19.65 51.10 -28.49
C ASN A 176 19.27 52.54 -28.89
N GLN A 177 18.21 53.09 -28.28
CA GLN A 177 17.81 54.49 -28.47
C GLN A 177 18.86 55.46 -27.90
N GLU A 178 19.39 55.20 -26.71
CA GLU A 178 20.47 55.98 -26.10
C GLU A 178 21.73 55.95 -26.97
N THR A 179 22.13 54.77 -27.44
CA THR A 179 23.26 54.59 -28.37
C THR A 179 23.04 55.39 -29.64
N THR A 180 21.86 55.28 -30.27
CA THR A 180 21.52 56.04 -31.49
C THR A 180 21.56 57.56 -31.25
N ASN A 181 21.04 58.02 -30.11
CA ASN A 181 21.09 59.43 -29.73
C ASN A 181 22.52 59.93 -29.53
N LEU A 182 23.39 59.13 -28.90
CA LEU A 182 24.81 59.45 -28.73
C LEU A 182 25.55 59.47 -30.06
N THR A 183 25.32 58.49 -30.94
CA THR A 183 25.88 58.47 -32.31
C THR A 183 25.46 59.74 -33.08
N ASN A 184 24.17 60.11 -33.05
CA ASN A 184 23.68 61.32 -33.70
C ASN A 184 24.30 62.61 -33.12
N LYS A 185 24.58 62.65 -31.81
CA LYS A 185 25.29 63.78 -31.18
C LYS A 185 26.75 63.83 -31.63
N LEU A 186 27.44 62.70 -31.64
CA LEU A 186 28.82 62.60 -32.11
C LEU A 186 28.94 63.04 -33.58
N ASP A 187 28.04 62.59 -34.45
CA ASP A 187 28.06 63.00 -35.86
C ASP A 187 27.88 64.52 -36.01
N ARG A 188 26.99 65.13 -35.21
CA ARG A 188 26.82 66.60 -35.19
C ARG A 188 28.10 67.30 -34.73
N GLU A 189 28.72 66.85 -33.65
CA GLU A 189 29.97 67.42 -33.14
C GLU A 189 31.11 67.27 -34.17
N ILE A 190 31.20 66.13 -34.86
CA ILE A 190 32.16 65.91 -35.95
C ILE A 190 31.93 66.91 -37.10
N HIS A 191 30.68 67.11 -37.52
CA HIS A 191 30.35 68.08 -38.56
C HIS A 191 30.66 69.52 -38.14
N GLU A 192 30.37 69.88 -36.89
CA GLU A 192 30.68 71.20 -36.35
C GLU A 192 32.20 71.44 -36.28
N LEU A 193 32.96 70.50 -35.73
CA LEU A 193 34.42 70.57 -35.68
C LEU A 193 35.04 70.65 -37.07
N ARG A 194 34.49 69.91 -38.04
CA ARG A 194 34.94 69.98 -39.44
C ARG A 194 34.68 71.36 -40.04
N ALA A 195 33.51 71.94 -39.81
CA ALA A 195 33.19 73.29 -40.28
C ALA A 195 34.12 74.36 -39.65
N GLN A 196 34.37 74.26 -38.33
CA GLN A 196 35.32 75.13 -37.64
C GLN A 196 36.74 74.98 -38.19
N LEU A 197 37.18 73.76 -38.49
CA LEU A 197 38.49 73.49 -39.09
C LEU A 197 38.59 74.08 -40.52
N GLU A 198 37.56 73.94 -41.34
CA GLU A 198 37.51 74.55 -42.67
C GLU A 198 37.56 76.08 -42.59
N ALA A 199 36.82 76.71 -41.67
CA ALA A 199 36.88 78.14 -41.44
C ALA A 199 38.28 78.60 -40.98
N ALA A 200 38.87 77.92 -39.99
CA ALA A 200 40.22 78.22 -39.51
C ALA A 200 41.29 78.07 -40.61
N LYS A 201 41.15 77.07 -41.50
CA LYS A 201 42.00 76.92 -42.67
C LYS A 201 41.90 78.14 -43.60
N TYR A 202 40.70 78.64 -43.89
CA TYR A 202 40.52 79.83 -44.72
C TYR A 202 41.11 81.09 -44.06
N ASP A 203 40.98 81.23 -42.74
CA ASP A 203 41.60 82.34 -42.00
C ASP A 203 43.13 82.31 -42.13
N VAL A 204 43.77 81.13 -41.94
CA VAL A 204 45.22 80.98 -42.13
C VAL A 204 45.64 81.36 -43.55
N ILE A 205 44.92 80.88 -44.57
CA ILE A 205 45.21 81.24 -45.98
C ILE A 205 45.10 82.75 -46.19
N LYS A 206 44.05 83.39 -45.65
CA LYS A 206 43.85 84.84 -45.74
C LYS A 206 45.00 85.62 -45.10
N TYR A 207 45.46 85.22 -43.91
CA TYR A 207 46.61 85.84 -43.25
C TYR A 207 47.90 85.64 -44.06
N CYS A 208 48.15 84.44 -44.62
CA CYS A 208 49.31 84.18 -45.47
C CYS A 208 49.34 85.06 -46.73
N ILE A 209 48.19 85.22 -47.42
CA ILE A 209 48.11 86.10 -48.59
C ILE A 209 48.38 87.56 -48.17
N GLY A 210 47.78 88.00 -47.06
CA GLY A 210 47.97 89.35 -46.53
C GLY A 210 49.44 89.66 -46.20
N THR A 211 50.17 88.70 -45.61
CA THR A 211 51.61 88.89 -45.29
C THR A 211 52.49 88.89 -46.53
N ILE A 212 52.25 88.01 -47.51
CA ILE A 212 53.01 88.01 -48.77
C ILE A 212 52.82 89.34 -49.52
N VAL A 213 51.58 89.85 -49.59
CA VAL A 213 51.26 91.13 -50.24
C VAL A 213 51.88 92.30 -49.47
N SER A 214 51.83 92.32 -48.14
CA SER A 214 52.43 93.40 -47.34
C SER A 214 53.95 93.43 -47.48
N ILE A 215 54.62 92.28 -47.42
CA ILE A 215 56.07 92.17 -47.64
C ILE A 215 56.43 92.65 -49.06
N SER A 216 55.66 92.25 -50.08
CA SER A 216 55.88 92.68 -51.47
C SER A 216 55.69 94.19 -51.64
N ALA A 217 54.65 94.77 -51.02
CA ALA A 217 54.39 96.20 -51.07
C ALA A 217 55.50 97.01 -50.38
N VAL A 218 55.98 96.56 -49.22
CA VAL A 218 57.12 97.17 -48.52
C VAL A 218 58.39 97.04 -49.38
N GLY A 219 58.64 95.88 -49.98
CA GLY A 219 59.79 95.67 -50.87
C GLY A 219 59.78 96.62 -52.07
N LEU A 220 58.63 96.77 -52.75
CA LEU A 220 58.47 97.73 -53.85
C LEU A 220 58.64 99.19 -53.41
N ALA A 221 58.12 99.55 -52.23
CA ALA A 221 58.30 100.89 -51.68
C ALA A 221 59.77 101.22 -51.42
N VAL A 222 60.54 100.26 -50.89
CA VAL A 222 61.99 100.42 -50.66
C VAL A 222 62.74 100.57 -51.98
N VAL A 223 62.46 99.72 -52.99
CA VAL A 223 63.09 99.83 -54.32
C VAL A 223 62.82 101.20 -54.96
N ARG A 224 61.61 101.74 -54.80
CA ARG A 224 61.24 103.07 -55.31
C ARG A 224 61.96 104.23 -54.62
N VAL A 225 62.37 104.08 -53.36
CA VAL A 225 63.14 105.12 -52.63
C VAL A 225 64.64 105.04 -52.97
N LEU A 226 65.13 103.86 -53.34
CA LEU A 226 66.55 103.59 -53.61
C LEU A 226 66.99 103.85 -55.06
N MET A 227 66.06 103.79 -56.03
CA MET A 227 66.25 104.18 -57.44
C MET A 227 65.81 105.62 -57.68
#